data_AF-A0A3D6C8N7-F1
#
_entry.id   AF-A0A3D6C8N7-F1
#
_cell.length_a   1.000
_cell.length_b   1.000
_cell.length_c   1.000
_cell.angle_alpha   90.00
_cell.angle_beta   90.00
_cell.angle_gamma   90.00
#
_symmetry.space_group_name_H-M   'P 1'
#
loop_
_entity.id
_entity.type
_entity.pdbx_description
1 polymer ?
#
loop_
_entity_poly.entity_id
_entity_poly.type
_entity_poly.pdbx_seq_one_letter_code
_entity_poly.pdbx_strand_id
1 'polypeptide(L)'
;MKISKSEKLERTISKGKLHYIIWNGVIGWGVLTAITFSLLQHFIGDKSFTEIIWISLTTFPIGGILWGLVMWPIINRKYRKISSDGTK
;
A
#
# COMPACT_ATOMS: atom_id res chain seq x y z
N MET A 1 0.48 9.15 -24.76
CA MET A 1 1.21 7.87 -24.66
C MET A 1 0.53 7.00 -23.59
N LYS A 2 -0.20 5.93 -23.99
CA LYS A 2 -0.87 5.02 -23.04
C LYS A 2 0.17 4.03 -22.52
N ILE A 3 0.54 4.14 -21.24
CA ILE A 3 1.42 3.17 -20.58
C ILE A 3 0.67 1.86 -20.39
N SER A 4 1.23 0.75 -20.87
CA SER A 4 0.66 -0.58 -20.75
C SER A 4 0.70 -1.09 -19.30
N LYS A 5 -0.14 -2.08 -18.98
CA LYS A 5 -0.26 -2.62 -17.61
C LYS A 5 1.03 -3.31 -17.14
N SER A 6 1.78 -3.91 -18.06
CA SER A 6 3.09 -4.53 -17.82
C SER A 6 4.16 -3.50 -17.51
N GLU A 7 4.27 -2.43 -18.30
CA GLU A 7 5.25 -1.34 -18.07
C GLU A 7 5.06 -0.65 -16.71
N LYS A 8 3.81 -0.45 -16.27
CA LYS A 8 3.54 0.10 -14.93
C LYS A 8 4.05 -0.82 -13.82
N LEU A 9 3.85 -2.12 -13.98
CA LEU A 9 4.24 -3.13 -13.01
C LEU A 9 5.76 -3.27 -12.97
N GLU A 10 6.41 -3.25 -14.13
CA GLU A 10 7.87 -3.24 -14.28
C GLU A 10 8.49 -2.04 -13.57
N ARG A 11 7.99 -0.82 -13.82
CA ARG A 11 8.45 0.39 -13.12
C ARG A 11 8.25 0.32 -11.61
N THR A 12 7.25 -0.42 -11.14
CA THR A 12 6.99 -0.59 -9.71
C THR A 12 8.00 -1.58 -9.10
N ILE A 13 8.31 -2.65 -9.82
CA ILE A 13 9.24 -3.69 -9.38
C ILE A 13 10.70 -3.21 -9.47
N SER A 14 11.05 -2.44 -10.50
CA SER A 14 12.41 -1.92 -10.71
C SER A 14 12.89 -1.01 -9.59
N LYS A 15 11.97 -0.31 -8.91
CA LYS A 15 12.27 0.49 -7.71
C LYS A 15 12.55 -0.36 -6.46
N GLY A 16 12.26 -1.65 -6.50
CA GLY A 16 12.57 -2.60 -5.45
C GLY A 16 11.53 -2.73 -4.34
N LYS A 17 11.76 -3.74 -3.48
CA LYS A 17 10.84 -4.19 -2.43
C LYS A 17 10.53 -3.10 -1.40
N LEU A 18 11.56 -2.44 -0.87
CA LEU A 18 11.41 -1.43 0.17
C LEU A 18 10.61 -0.23 -0.33
N HIS A 19 10.87 0.23 -1.56
CA HIS A 19 10.12 1.31 -2.17
C HIS A 19 8.64 0.95 -2.31
N TYR A 20 8.31 -0.27 -2.75
CA TYR A 20 6.93 -0.73 -2.83
C TYR A 20 6.25 -0.76 -1.45
N ILE A 21 6.90 -1.31 -0.44
CA ILE A 21 6.34 -1.41 0.92
C ILE A 21 6.04 -0.02 1.48
N ILE A 22 6.97 0.92 1.36
CA ILE A 22 6.78 2.28 1.87
C ILE A 22 5.66 3.00 1.11
N TRP A 23 5.70 3.03 -0.22
CA TRP A 23 4.75 3.82 -0.99
C TRP A 23 3.37 3.18 -1.10
N ASN A 24 3.29 1.87 -1.35
CA ASN A 24 2.01 1.19 -1.57
C ASN A 24 1.45 0.57 -0.30
N GLY A 25 2.32 0.10 0.60
CA GLY A 25 1.90 -0.47 1.88
C GLY A 25 1.66 0.62 2.93
N VAL A 26 2.71 1.36 3.30
CA VAL A 26 2.64 2.33 4.40
C VAL A 26 1.86 3.57 4.02
N ILE A 27 2.26 4.28 2.95
CA ILE A 27 1.62 5.53 2.55
C ILE A 27 0.24 5.25 1.93
N GLY A 28 0.19 4.34 0.95
CA GLY A 28 -1.04 4.02 0.23
C GLY A 28 -2.10 3.34 1.10
N TRP A 29 -1.72 2.38 1.93
CA TRP A 29 -2.67 1.60 2.74
C TRP A 29 -2.72 2.10 4.18
N GLY A 30 -1.59 2.18 4.87
CA GLY A 30 -1.51 2.52 6.30
C GLY A 30 -1.92 3.97 6.63
N VAL A 31 -1.33 4.96 5.96
CA VAL A 31 -1.64 6.38 6.23
C VAL A 31 -3.06 6.72 5.79
N LEU A 32 -3.49 6.23 4.63
CA LEU A 32 -4.85 6.44 4.15
C LEU A 32 -5.89 5.87 5.11
N THR A 33 -5.70 4.61 5.56
CA THR A 33 -6.61 3.99 6.54
C THR A 33 -6.57 4.68 7.89
N ALA A 34 -5.40 5.12 8.37
CA ALA A 34 -5.28 5.90 9.61
C ALA A 34 -6.11 7.18 9.56
N ILE A 35 -6.02 7.94 8.46
CA ILE A 35 -6.76 9.18 8.27
C ILE A 35 -8.27 8.88 8.21
N THR A 36 -8.68 7.90 7.39
CA THR A 36 -10.09 7.53 7.27
C THR A 36 -10.66 7.06 8.60
N PHE A 37 -9.96 6.21 9.33
CA PHE A 37 -10.38 5.72 10.64
C PHE A 37 -10.48 6.85 11.68
N SER A 38 -9.50 7.76 11.69
CA SER A 38 -9.51 8.91 12.60
C SER A 38 -10.68 9.85 12.30
N LEU A 39 -10.96 10.14 11.02
CA LEU A 39 -12.15 10.90 10.62
C LEU A 39 -13.42 10.19 11.06
N LEU A 40 -13.53 8.89 10.79
CA LEU A 40 -14.71 8.10 11.12
C LEU A 40 -14.99 8.15 12.62
N GLN A 41 -13.93 8.05 13.45
CA GLN A 41 -14.10 8.20 14.89
C GLN A 41 -14.38 9.61 15.37
N HIS A 42 -13.95 10.64 14.65
CA HIS A 42 -14.36 12.00 14.97
C HIS A 42 -15.87 12.23 14.78
N PHE A 43 -16.48 11.56 13.80
CA PHE A 43 -17.91 11.69 13.52
C PHE A 43 -18.81 10.73 14.30
N ILE A 44 -18.30 9.56 14.69
CA ILE A 44 -19.11 8.46 15.26
C ILE A 44 -18.73 8.15 16.71
N GLY A 45 -17.55 8.56 17.17
CA GLY A 45 -17.01 8.18 18.46
C GLY A 45 -16.99 9.29 19.51
N ASP A 46 -16.91 8.86 20.77
CA ASP A 46 -16.78 9.75 21.93
C ASP A 46 -15.34 10.20 22.20
N LYS A 47 -14.37 9.75 21.39
CA LYS A 47 -12.95 10.03 21.60
C LYS A 47 -12.48 11.20 20.75
N SER A 48 -11.62 12.03 21.33
CA SER A 48 -11.03 13.17 20.62
C SER A 48 -10.21 12.71 19.41
N PHE A 49 -10.38 13.39 18.28
CA PHE A 49 -9.66 13.13 17.04
C PHE A 49 -8.14 13.14 17.24
N THR A 50 -7.63 14.08 18.04
CA THR A 50 -6.20 14.22 18.32
C THR A 50 -5.63 13.02 19.07
N GLU A 51 -6.42 12.35 19.91
CA GLU A 51 -5.95 11.19 20.68
C GLU A 51 -5.90 9.93 19.79
N ILE A 52 -6.91 9.76 18.94
CA ILE A 52 -7.01 8.62 18.03
C ILE A 52 -6.00 8.71 16.88
N ILE A 53 -5.71 9.91 16.37
CA ILE A 53 -4.84 10.03 15.19
C ILE A 53 -3.41 9.58 15.49
N TRP A 54 -2.87 9.82 16.69
CA TRP A 54 -1.53 9.36 17.05
C TRP A 54 -1.43 7.83 17.13
N ILE A 55 -2.42 7.19 17.71
CA ILE A 55 -2.50 5.72 17.82
C ILE A 55 -2.72 5.10 16.43
N SER A 56 -3.58 5.71 15.63
CA SER A 56 -3.89 5.26 14.28
C SER A 56 -2.68 5.40 13.36
N LEU A 57 -1.98 6.54 13.41
CA LEU A 57 -0.83 6.84 12.59
C LEU A 57 0.43 6.03 12.97
N THR A 58 0.40 5.28 14.07
CA THR A 58 1.45 4.31 14.40
C THR A 58 0.99 2.89 14.07
N THR A 59 -0.22 2.52 14.45
CA THR A 59 -0.74 1.15 14.28
C THR A 59 -1.01 0.78 12.82
N PHE A 60 -1.67 1.66 12.05
CA PHE A 60 -2.01 1.35 10.66
C PHE A 60 -0.79 1.33 9.73
N PRO A 61 0.22 2.22 9.86
CA PRO A 61 1.48 2.08 9.13
C PRO A 61 2.20 0.76 9.36
N ILE A 62 2.22 0.24 10.60
CA ILE A 62 2.79 -1.08 10.89
C ILE A 62 2.02 -2.17 10.13
N GLY A 63 0.69 -2.10 10.14
CA GLY A 63 -0.15 -2.98 9.31
C GLY A 63 0.15 -2.83 7.81
N GLY A 64 0.39 -1.60 7.34
CA GLY A 64 0.79 -1.29 5.97
C GLY A 64 2.14 -1.90 5.59
N ILE A 65 3.11 -1.97 6.51
CA ILE A 65 4.39 -2.67 6.29
C ILE A 65 4.14 -4.16 6.08
N LEU A 66 3.39 -4.81 6.99
CA LEU A 66 3.06 -6.23 6.89
C LEU A 66 2.31 -6.54 5.60
N TRP A 67 1.32 -5.71 5.25
CA TRP A 67 0.58 -5.82 4.01
C TRP A 67 1.48 -5.68 2.78
N GLY A 68 2.36 -4.68 2.76
CA GLY A 68 3.34 -4.49 1.69
C GLY A 68 4.28 -5.68 1.54
N LEU A 69 4.72 -6.28 2.66
CA LEU A 69 5.56 -7.48 2.67
C LEU A 69 4.84 -8.70 2.06
N VAL A 70 3.55 -8.89 2.37
CA VAL A 70 2.72 -9.98 1.83
C VAL A 70 2.40 -9.76 0.35
N MET A 71 2.12 -8.52 -0.06
CA MET A 71 1.77 -8.19 -1.44
C MET A 71 2.95 -8.23 -2.41
N TRP A 72 4.17 -7.95 -1.94
CA TRP A 72 5.37 -7.97 -2.76
C TRP A 72 5.58 -9.27 -3.57
N PRO A 73 5.58 -10.48 -2.96
CA PRO A 73 5.72 -11.73 -3.71
C PRO A 73 4.55 -11.98 -4.67
N ILE A 74 3.34 -11.52 -4.34
CA ILE A 74 2.15 -11.68 -5.20
C ILE A 74 2.31 -10.85 -6.48
N ILE A 75 2.75 -9.60 -6.36
CA ILE A 75 3.00 -8.72 -7.50
C ILE A 75 4.15 -9.22 -8.36
N ASN A 76 5.24 -9.69 -7.76
CA ASN A 76 6.34 -10.29 -8.51
C ASN A 76 5.92 -11.56 -9.27
N ARG A 77 5.08 -12.41 -8.66
CA ARG A 77 4.49 -13.57 -9.35
C ARG A 77 3.63 -13.14 -10.53
N LYS A 78 2.79 -12.11 -10.35
CA LYS A 78 1.93 -11.58 -11.41
C LYS A 78 2.74 -10.98 -12.56
N TYR A 79 3.81 -10.25 -12.26
CA TYR A 79 4.71 -9.70 -13.27
C TYR A 79 5.36 -10.79 -14.11
N ARG A 80 5.93 -11.82 -13.46
CA ARG A 80 6.53 -12.97 -14.18
C ARG A 80 5.54 -13.68 -15.10
N LYS A 81 4.27 -13.80 -14.68
CA LYS A 81 3.23 -14.41 -15.52
C LYS A 81 2.94 -13.55 -16.75
N ILE A 82 2.76 -12.25 -16.57
CA ILE A 82 2.48 -11.31 -17.67
C ILE A 82 3.67 -11.23 -18.65
N SER A 83 4.90 -11.23 -18.15
CA SER A 83 6.10 -11.22 -19.00
C SER A 83 6.27 -12.52 -19.78
N SER A 84 5.82 -13.66 -19.24
CA SER A 84 5.88 -14.97 -19.92
C SER A 84 4.76 -15.18 -20.94
N ASP A 85 3.58 -14.59 -20.75
CA ASP A 85 2.47 -14.69 -21.71
C ASP A 85 2.64 -13.72 -22.90
N GLY A 86 3.39 -12.63 -22.74
CA GLY A 86 3.68 -11.68 -23.82
C GLY A 86 4.78 -12.13 -24.80
N THR A 87 5.38 -13.31 -24.59
CA THR A 87 6.42 -13.91 -25.47
C THR A 87 5.90 -15.08 -26.32
N LYS A 88 4.59 -15.39 -26.24
CA LYS A 88 3.92 -16.37 -27.11
C LYS A 88 3.09 -15.66 -28.16
#